data_AF-E1GUF2-F1
#
_entry.id   AF-E1GUF2-F1
#
_cell.length_a   1.000
_cell.length_b   1.000
_cell.length_c   1.000
_cell.angle_alpha   90.00
_cell.angle_beta   90.00
_cell.angle_gamma   90.00
#
_symmetry.space_group_name_H-M   'P 1'
#
loop_
_entity.id
_entity.type
_entity.pdbx_description
1 polymer ?
#
loop_
_entity_poly.entity_id
_entity_poly.type
_entity_poly.pdbx_seq_one_letter_code
_entity_poly.pdbx_strand_id
1 'polypeptide(L)'
;MLLAFAVIVLSLIGSSNWYSIGIYAGGSWIGRLLYPFFHASVVHASLNAWCFICLMFIYDIKLTRVFVAYIVSVSFPIDTLSSFISFPPLPTVGMSGIVFFLFGSISFEVRKKLYYQSWMLFYLIVGFFFPNTNAWLHLYCYLCGVVFSLLNYPITICRKK
;
A
#
# COMPACT_ATOMS: atom_id res chain seq x y z
N MET A 1 -14.57 7.06 -3.39
CA MET A 1 -14.52 8.54 -3.34
C MET A 1 -14.62 9.08 -1.92
N LEU A 2 -15.59 8.66 -1.11
CA LEU A 2 -15.72 9.12 0.29
C LEU A 2 -14.46 8.88 1.14
N LEU A 3 -13.84 7.70 1.03
CA LEU A 3 -12.56 7.40 1.70
C LEU A 3 -11.44 8.37 1.28
N ALA A 4 -11.30 8.62 -0.02
CA ALA A 4 -10.29 9.54 -0.57
C ALA A 4 -10.50 10.98 -0.08
N PHE A 5 -11.76 11.43 -0.01
CA PHE A 5 -12.10 12.73 0.57
C PHE A 5 -11.76 12.78 2.06
N ALA A 6 -12.14 11.76 2.83
CA ALA A 6 -11.87 11.68 4.26
C ALA A 6 -10.37 11.73 4.58
N VAL A 7 -9.52 11.01 3.84
CA VAL A 7 -8.06 11.04 4.09
C VAL A 7 -7.44 12.40 3.77
N ILE A 8 -7.97 13.13 2.78
CA ILE A 8 -7.53 14.50 2.47
C ILE A 8 -7.95 15.45 3.60
N VAL A 9 -9.20 15.38 4.06
CA VAL A 9 -9.69 16.21 5.17
C VAL A 9 -8.90 15.92 6.46
N LEU A 10 -8.66 14.65 6.79
CA LEU A 10 -7.85 14.27 7.94
C LEU A 10 -6.40 14.78 7.82
N SER A 11 -5.84 14.84 6.61
CA SER A 11 -4.50 15.41 6.39
C SER A 11 -4.43 16.93 6.61
N LEU A 12 -5.56 17.64 6.50
CA LEU A 12 -5.64 19.07 6.81
C LEU A 12 -5.73 19.32 8.32
N ILE A 13 -6.37 18.42 9.05
CA ILE A 13 -6.48 18.48 10.52
C ILE A 13 -5.15 18.08 11.17
N GLY A 14 -4.47 17.08 10.60
CA GLY A 14 -3.22 16.54 11.13
C GLY A 14 -3.41 15.69 12.40
N SER A 15 -2.32 15.40 13.09
CA SER A 15 -2.33 14.72 14.38
C SER A 15 -1.28 15.33 15.31
N SER A 16 -1.63 15.48 16.58
CA SER A 16 -0.72 15.95 17.63
C SER A 16 0.28 14.86 18.08
N ASN A 17 -0.02 13.58 17.84
CA ASN A 17 0.83 12.47 18.25
C ASN A 17 0.82 11.32 17.22
N TRP A 18 1.80 11.32 16.33
CA TRP A 18 1.98 10.28 15.31
C TRP A 18 2.24 8.88 15.88
N TYR A 19 2.78 8.76 17.10
CA TYR A 19 3.02 7.46 17.75
C TYR A 19 1.73 6.78 18.20
N SER A 20 0.63 7.54 18.36
CA SER A 20 -0.68 6.95 18.69
C SER A 20 -1.40 6.35 17.48
N ILE A 21 -1.02 6.77 16.26
CA ILE A 21 -1.76 6.46 15.02
C ILE A 21 -0.92 5.83 13.91
N GLY A 22 0.41 5.77 14.05
CA GLY A 22 1.32 5.27 13.03
C GLY A 22 1.87 3.88 13.33
N ILE A 23 2.56 3.31 12.33
CA ILE A 23 3.30 2.06 12.47
C ILE A 23 4.77 2.34 12.78
N TYR A 24 5.28 1.74 13.86
CA TYR A 24 6.68 1.69 14.24
C TYR A 24 6.90 0.41 15.08
N ALA A 25 8.16 -0.01 15.24
CA ALA A 25 8.50 -1.20 16.04
C ALA A 25 8.13 -0.98 17.52
N GLY A 26 7.47 -1.95 18.14
CA GLY A 26 6.91 -1.85 19.49
C GLY A 26 5.64 -0.99 19.60
N GLY A 27 5.08 -0.54 18.47
CA GLY A 27 3.86 0.25 18.43
C GLY A 27 2.58 -0.55 18.73
N SER A 28 1.51 0.18 19.08
CA SER A 28 0.23 -0.45 19.41
C SER A 28 -0.50 -1.01 18.18
N TRP A 29 -1.36 -2.01 18.40
CA TRP A 29 -2.27 -2.51 17.37
C TRP A 29 -3.27 -1.45 16.88
N ILE A 30 -3.63 -0.50 17.75
CA ILE A 30 -4.52 0.62 17.38
C ILE A 30 -3.83 1.50 16.33
N GLY A 31 -2.55 1.83 16.51
CA GLY A 31 -1.78 2.58 15.52
C GLY A 31 -1.71 1.85 14.17
N ARG A 32 -1.52 0.52 14.20
CA ARG A 32 -1.55 -0.32 12.99
C ARG A 32 -2.90 -0.29 12.27
N LEU A 33 -4.03 -0.17 12.96
CA LEU A 33 -5.34 -0.09 12.32
C LEU A 33 -5.64 1.29 11.75
N LEU A 34 -5.09 2.34 12.37
CA LEU A 34 -5.39 3.74 12.04
C LEU A 34 -4.48 4.33 10.97
N TYR A 35 -3.22 3.88 10.88
CA TYR A 35 -2.22 4.53 10.02
C TYR A 35 -2.63 4.75 8.55
N PRO A 36 -3.45 3.90 7.89
CA PRO A 36 -3.80 4.13 6.49
C PRO A 36 -4.65 5.39 6.30
N PHE A 37 -5.37 5.84 7.33
CA PHE A 37 -6.29 6.97 7.23
C PHE A 37 -5.62 8.33 7.44
N PHE A 38 -4.46 8.35 8.10
CA PHE A 38 -3.72 9.57 8.38
C PHE A 38 -2.57 9.76 7.40
N HIS A 39 -2.20 11.02 7.13
CA HIS A 39 -1.14 11.35 6.18
C HIS A 39 -0.31 12.51 6.72
N ALA A 40 1.00 12.45 6.50
CA ALA A 40 1.95 13.46 6.95
C ALA A 40 1.79 14.83 6.25
N SER A 41 1.18 14.85 5.06
CA SER A 41 0.92 16.08 4.32
C SER A 41 -0.26 15.93 3.36
N VAL A 42 -0.85 17.06 2.96
CA VAL A 42 -1.92 17.10 1.96
C VAL A 42 -1.44 16.57 0.61
N VAL A 43 -0.21 16.85 0.21
CA VAL A 43 0.37 16.34 -1.04
C VAL A 43 0.47 14.81 -1.01
N HIS A 44 0.97 14.24 0.10
CA HIS A 44 1.03 12.79 0.27
C HIS A 44 -0.37 12.16 0.27
N ALA A 45 -1.34 12.77 0.97
CA ALA A 45 -2.73 12.32 0.95
C ALA A 45 -3.35 12.38 -0.45
N SER A 46 -3.09 13.45 -1.20
CA SER A 46 -3.63 13.67 -2.54
C SER A 46 -3.07 12.67 -3.54
N LEU A 47 -1.77 12.38 -3.48
CA LEU A 47 -1.14 11.35 -4.33
C LEU A 47 -1.70 9.96 -4.04
N ASN A 48 -1.81 9.58 -2.77
CA ASN A 48 -2.40 8.29 -2.39
C ASN A 48 -3.87 8.19 -2.80
N ALA A 49 -4.65 9.24 -2.56
CA ALA A 49 -6.05 9.33 -2.94
C ALA A 49 -6.23 9.24 -4.46
N TRP A 50 -5.40 9.95 -5.23
CA TRP A 50 -5.39 9.91 -6.68
C TRP A 50 -5.11 8.50 -7.19
N CYS A 51 -4.01 7.87 -6.75
CA CYS A 51 -3.66 6.50 -7.14
C CYS A 51 -4.78 5.50 -6.77
N PHE A 52 -5.33 5.62 -5.56
CA PHE A 52 -6.42 4.76 -5.10
C PHE A 52 -7.67 4.92 -5.99
N ILE A 53 -8.10 6.16 -6.28
CA ILE A 53 -9.24 6.43 -7.16
C ILE A 53 -8.98 5.87 -8.57
N CYS A 54 -7.81 6.14 -9.15
CA CYS A 54 -7.45 5.63 -10.48
C CYS A 54 -7.54 4.10 -10.53
N LEU A 55 -7.00 3.40 -9.52
CA LEU A 55 -7.09 1.95 -9.44
C LEU A 55 -8.54 1.46 -9.36
N MET A 56 -9.35 2.07 -8.50
CA MET A 56 -10.76 1.71 -8.33
C MET A 56 -11.56 1.82 -9.63
N PHE A 57 -11.36 2.89 -10.41
CA PHE A 57 -12.15 3.16 -11.62
C PHE A 57 -11.58 2.52 -12.89
N ILE A 58 -10.25 2.46 -13.04
CA ILE A 58 -9.63 1.89 -14.26
C ILE A 58 -9.72 0.36 -14.26
N TYR A 59 -9.58 -0.28 -13.10
CA TYR A 59 -9.52 -1.74 -12.98
C TYR A 59 -10.77 -2.35 -12.31
N ASP A 60 -11.83 -1.55 -12.10
CA ASP A 60 -13.10 -1.99 -11.47
C ASP A 60 -12.87 -2.83 -10.20
N ILE A 61 -12.05 -2.28 -9.29
CA ILE A 61 -11.61 -3.00 -8.09
C ILE A 61 -12.78 -3.17 -7.12
N LYS A 62 -13.11 -4.42 -6.81
CA LYS A 62 -14.14 -4.76 -5.82
C LYS A 62 -13.74 -4.37 -4.41
N LEU A 63 -14.72 -3.99 -3.59
CA LEU A 63 -14.51 -3.62 -2.19
C LEU A 63 -13.86 -4.74 -1.35
N THR A 64 -14.14 -6.01 -1.69
CA THR A 64 -13.50 -7.17 -1.05
C THR A 64 -11.98 -7.17 -1.27
N ARG A 65 -11.49 -6.80 -2.46
CA ARG A 65 -10.07 -6.69 -2.75
C ARG A 65 -9.43 -5.52 -1.98
N VAL A 66 -10.16 -4.41 -1.80
CA VAL A 66 -9.73 -3.30 -0.93
C VAL A 66 -9.66 -3.73 0.54
N PHE A 67 -10.60 -4.54 1.01
CA PHE A 67 -10.57 -5.08 2.37
C PHE A 67 -9.34 -5.98 2.59
N VAL A 68 -9.03 -6.88 1.66
CA VAL A 68 -7.79 -7.68 1.71
C VAL A 68 -6.56 -6.78 1.69
N ALA A 69 -6.54 -5.76 0.84
CA ALA A 69 -5.46 -4.79 0.78
C ALA A 69 -5.24 -4.10 2.15
N TYR A 70 -6.32 -3.71 2.82
CA TYR A 70 -6.27 -3.15 4.17
C TYR A 70 -5.68 -4.13 5.18
N ILE A 71 -6.18 -5.38 5.21
CA ILE A 71 -5.66 -6.41 6.13
C ILE A 71 -4.16 -6.64 5.94
N VAL A 72 -3.70 -6.75 4.69
CA VAL A 72 -2.27 -6.87 4.37
C VAL A 72 -1.50 -5.64 4.85
N SER A 73 -2.02 -4.44 4.58
CA SER A 73 -1.39 -3.18 4.97
C SER A 73 -1.16 -3.11 6.50
N VAL A 74 -2.13 -3.54 7.31
CA VAL A 74 -2.03 -3.48 8.79
C VAL A 74 -1.26 -4.67 9.38
N SER A 75 -1.11 -5.77 8.63
CA SER A 75 -0.34 -6.95 9.04
C SER A 75 1.17 -6.85 8.73
N PHE A 76 1.66 -5.69 8.27
CA PHE A 76 3.08 -5.50 7.99
C PHE A 76 3.95 -5.90 9.20
N PRO A 77 4.91 -6.84 9.05
CA PRO A 77 5.63 -7.43 10.17
C PRO A 77 6.80 -6.54 10.63
N ILE A 78 6.51 -5.29 11.02
CA ILE A 78 7.55 -4.32 11.38
C ILE A 78 8.41 -4.77 12.56
N ASP A 79 7.82 -5.41 13.58
CA ASP A 79 8.55 -5.86 14.76
C ASP A 79 9.60 -6.91 14.37
N THR A 80 9.20 -7.92 13.59
CA THR A 80 10.10 -8.95 13.09
C THR A 80 11.18 -8.36 12.17
N LEU A 81 10.81 -7.50 11.24
CA LEU A 81 11.77 -6.88 10.31
C LEU A 81 12.75 -5.96 11.04
N SER A 82 12.30 -5.27 12.09
CA SER A 82 13.16 -4.37 12.89
C SER A 82 14.29 -5.09 13.60
N SER A 83 14.18 -6.41 13.80
CA SER A 83 15.27 -7.24 14.32
C SER A 83 16.40 -7.49 13.31
N PHE A 84 16.15 -7.30 12.01
CA PHE A 84 17.12 -7.56 10.94
C PHE A 84 17.56 -6.29 10.21
N ILE A 85 16.71 -5.26 10.18
CA ILE A 85 16.90 -4.06 9.38
C ILE A 85 16.52 -2.84 10.22
N SER A 86 17.32 -1.78 10.14
CA SER A 86 17.02 -0.51 10.80
C SER A 86 15.91 0.23 10.06
N PHE A 87 14.86 0.62 10.79
CA PHE A 87 13.79 1.49 10.30
C PHE A 87 13.98 2.92 10.83
N PRO A 88 13.50 3.94 10.11
CA PRO A 88 13.44 5.30 10.65
C PRO A 88 12.66 5.33 11.97
N PRO A 89 13.05 6.20 12.93
CA PRO A 89 12.38 6.29 14.23
C PRO A 89 10.96 6.88 14.13
N LEU A 90 10.62 7.51 13.00
CA LEU A 90 9.34 8.17 12.79
C LEU A 90 8.24 7.16 12.46
N PRO A 91 7.06 7.25 13.10
CA PRO A 91 5.91 6.42 12.76
C PRO A 91 5.48 6.59 11.31
N THR A 92 5.22 5.47 10.64
CA THR A 92 4.68 5.45 9.28
C THR A 92 3.19 5.70 9.29
N VAL A 93 2.72 6.63 8.45
CA VAL A 93 1.31 6.90 8.17
C VAL A 93 1.07 7.00 6.66
N GLY A 94 -0.14 6.66 6.23
CA GLY A 94 -0.58 6.79 4.84
C GLY A 94 -1.15 5.50 4.27
N MET A 95 -2.13 5.62 3.37
CA MET A 95 -2.77 4.46 2.73
C MET A 95 -1.93 3.80 1.63
N SER A 96 -0.67 4.22 1.44
CA SER A 96 0.17 3.71 0.37
C SER A 96 0.36 2.19 0.43
N GLY A 97 0.34 1.55 1.61
CA GLY A 97 0.38 0.08 1.70
C GLY A 97 -0.80 -0.59 0.98
N ILE A 98 -2.01 -0.07 1.16
CA ILE A 98 -3.22 -0.49 0.43
C ILE A 98 -3.00 -0.31 -1.08
N VAL A 99 -2.50 0.85 -1.49
CA VAL A 99 -2.27 1.19 -2.90
C VAL A 99 -1.26 0.24 -3.55
N PHE A 100 -0.13 -0.04 -2.88
CA PHE A 100 0.89 -0.96 -3.38
C PHE A 100 0.40 -2.41 -3.45
N PHE A 101 -0.40 -2.86 -2.48
CA PHE A 101 -1.08 -4.15 -2.61
C PHE A 101 -1.98 -4.19 -3.83
N LEU A 102 -2.79 -3.14 -4.06
CA LEU A 102 -3.67 -3.09 -5.21
C LEU A 102 -2.88 -3.08 -6.53
N PHE A 103 -1.77 -2.35 -6.61
CA PHE A 103 -0.84 -2.43 -7.75
C PHE A 103 -0.31 -3.85 -7.97
N GLY A 104 0.08 -4.55 -6.90
CA GLY A 104 0.49 -5.95 -7.00
C GLY A 104 -0.66 -6.85 -7.49
N SER A 105 -1.87 -6.65 -6.98
CA SER A 105 -3.05 -7.49 -7.25
C SER A 105 -3.52 -7.46 -8.70
N ILE A 106 -3.21 -6.40 -9.45
CA ILE A 106 -3.56 -6.25 -10.87
C ILE A 106 -2.42 -6.69 -11.81
N SER A 107 -1.30 -7.18 -11.28
CA SER A 107 -0.07 -7.47 -12.03
C SER A 107 -0.28 -8.36 -13.26
N PHE A 108 -1.25 -9.29 -13.22
CA PHE A 108 -1.55 -10.18 -14.33
C PHE A 108 -2.77 -9.75 -15.17
N GLU A 109 -3.55 -8.77 -14.69
CA GLU A 109 -4.72 -8.19 -15.37
C GLU A 109 -4.30 -7.14 -16.41
N VAL A 110 -3.12 -6.53 -16.24
CA VAL A 110 -2.59 -5.54 -17.19
C VAL A 110 -2.20 -6.16 -18.54
N ARG A 111 -2.41 -5.39 -19.62
CA ARG A 111 -2.07 -5.80 -20.99
C ARG A 111 -0.56 -5.92 -21.21
N LYS A 112 0.21 -4.88 -20.90
CA LYS A 112 1.68 -4.84 -21.07
C LYS A 112 2.39 -5.16 -19.75
N LYS A 113 2.40 -6.44 -19.37
CA LYS A 113 2.90 -6.93 -18.07
C LYS A 113 4.33 -6.47 -17.77
N LEU A 114 5.28 -6.68 -18.67
CA LEU A 114 6.67 -6.27 -18.46
C LEU A 114 6.81 -4.76 -18.26
N TYR A 115 6.16 -3.96 -19.10
CA TYR A 115 6.18 -2.50 -18.97
C TYR A 115 5.64 -2.04 -17.62
N TYR A 116 4.52 -2.63 -17.18
CA TYR A 116 3.95 -2.35 -15.87
C TYR A 116 4.89 -2.73 -14.73
N GLN A 117 5.46 -3.94 -14.77
CA GLN A 117 6.40 -4.41 -13.75
C GLN A 117 7.68 -3.56 -13.71
N SER A 118 8.18 -3.09 -14.85
CA SER A 118 9.30 -2.15 -14.91
C SER A 118 8.98 -0.83 -14.20
N TRP A 119 7.78 -0.29 -14.36
CA TRP A 119 7.35 0.90 -13.62
C TRP A 119 7.17 0.63 -12.12
N MET A 120 6.62 -0.52 -11.73
CA MET A 120 6.49 -0.89 -10.32
C MET A 120 7.86 -1.02 -9.66
N LEU A 121 8.82 -1.65 -10.33
CA LEU A 121 10.19 -1.73 -9.88
C LEU A 121 10.82 -0.34 -9.75
N PHE A 122 10.63 0.54 -10.74
CA PHE A 122 11.10 1.92 -10.67
C PHE A 122 10.54 2.67 -9.44
N TYR A 123 9.23 2.61 -9.19
CA TYR A 123 8.62 3.28 -8.04
C TYR A 123 9.09 2.71 -6.70
N LEU A 124 9.28 1.38 -6.60
CA LEU A 124 9.82 0.75 -5.40
C LEU A 124 11.26 1.22 -5.14
N ILE A 125 12.11 1.22 -6.17
CA ILE A 125 13.50 1.70 -6.07
C ILE A 125 13.51 3.17 -5.62
N VAL A 126 12.73 4.04 -6.27
CA VAL A 126 12.64 5.46 -5.89
C VAL A 126 12.21 5.60 -4.42
N GLY A 127 11.27 4.78 -3.94
CA GLY A 127 10.83 4.76 -2.55
C GLY A 127 11.96 4.50 -1.54
N PHE A 128 12.99 3.71 -1.90
CA PHE A 128 14.16 3.47 -1.04
C PHE A 128 15.11 4.67 -0.97
N PHE A 129 15.11 5.55 -1.97
CA PHE A 129 15.95 6.75 -1.99
C PHE A 129 15.23 8.01 -1.51
N PHE A 130 13.90 8.02 -1.52
CA PHE A 130 13.12 9.19 -1.12
C PHE A 130 12.95 9.26 0.40
N PRO A 131 13.30 10.39 1.04
CA PRO A 131 13.18 10.52 2.49
C PRO A 131 11.72 10.42 2.94
N ASN A 132 11.51 10.01 4.19
CA ASN A 132 10.18 9.88 4.81
C ASN A 132 9.24 8.90 4.09
N THR A 133 9.79 7.92 3.36
CA THR A 133 9.04 6.86 2.69
C THR A 133 9.39 5.51 3.32
N ASN A 134 8.36 4.73 3.69
CA ASN A 134 8.56 3.37 4.18
C ASN A 134 8.55 2.38 3.00
N ALA A 135 9.70 2.29 2.32
CA ALA A 135 9.85 1.45 1.13
C ALA A 135 9.66 -0.05 1.40
N TRP A 136 10.02 -0.52 2.60
CA TRP A 136 9.81 -1.91 3.01
C TRP A 136 8.33 -2.27 3.13
N LEU A 137 7.51 -1.35 3.66
CA LEU A 137 6.05 -1.52 3.67
C LEU A 137 5.50 -1.62 2.24
N HIS A 138 5.96 -0.74 1.34
CA HIS A 138 5.54 -0.75 -0.06
C HIS A 138 5.90 -2.06 -0.76
N LEU A 139 7.14 -2.52 -0.58
CA LEU A 139 7.63 -3.79 -1.14
C LEU A 139 6.82 -4.97 -0.61
N TYR A 140 6.62 -5.06 0.71
CA TYR A 140 5.83 -6.12 1.33
C TYR A 140 4.41 -6.17 0.76
N CYS A 141 3.70 -5.04 0.76
CA CYS A 141 2.33 -4.96 0.29
C CYS A 141 2.24 -5.32 -1.20
N TYR A 142 3.17 -4.82 -2.01
CA TYR A 142 3.25 -5.13 -3.43
C TYR A 142 3.43 -6.62 -3.69
N LEU A 143 4.40 -7.25 -3.03
CA LEU A 143 4.66 -8.69 -3.18
C LEU A 143 3.46 -9.53 -2.76
N CYS A 144 2.81 -9.21 -1.64
CA CYS A 144 1.56 -9.86 -1.23
C CYS A 144 0.46 -9.69 -2.29
N GLY A 145 0.36 -8.52 -2.92
CA GLY A 145 -0.55 -8.28 -4.04
C GLY A 145 -0.21 -9.14 -5.27
N VAL A 146 1.07 -9.25 -5.64
CA VAL A 146 1.51 -10.12 -6.75
C VAL A 146 1.16 -11.57 -6.47
N VAL A 147 1.42 -12.07 -5.26
CA VAL A 147 1.04 -13.42 -4.83
C VAL A 147 -0.48 -13.60 -4.90
N PHE A 148 -1.27 -12.64 -4.39
CA PHE A 148 -2.72 -12.67 -4.52
C PHE A 148 -3.16 -12.76 -5.99
N SER A 149 -2.54 -11.99 -6.88
CA SER A 149 -2.83 -11.99 -8.30
C SER A 149 -2.50 -13.34 -8.94
N LEU A 150 -1.36 -13.95 -8.59
CA LEU A 150 -0.96 -15.29 -9.04
C LEU A 150 -1.97 -16.35 -8.61
N LEU A 151 -2.40 -16.33 -7.36
CA LEU A 151 -3.34 -17.32 -6.80
C LEU A 151 -4.73 -17.22 -7.42
N ASN A 152 -5.11 -16.04 -7.90
CA ASN A 152 -6.40 -15.80 -8.56
C ASN A 152 -6.29 -15.75 -10.09
N TYR A 153 -5.11 -15.96 -10.66
CA TYR A 153 -4.93 -15.92 -12.10
C TYR A 153 -5.64 -17.13 -12.72
N PRO A 154 -6.57 -16.93 -13.68
CA PRO A 154 -7.26 -18.05 -14.29
C PRO A 154 -6.24 -18.91 -15.04
N ILE A 155 -6.04 -20.13 -14.54
CA ILE A 155 -5.27 -21.15 -15.26
C ILE A 155 -6.14 -21.59 -16.43
N THR A 156 -5.97 -20.95 -17.59
CA THR A 156 -6.44 -21.54 -18.85
C THR A 156 -5.61 -22.80 -19.08
N ILE A 157 -6.12 -23.95 -18.64
CA ILE A 157 -5.59 -25.25 -19.04
C ILE A 157 -5.63 -25.26 -20.56
N CYS A 158 -4.47 -25.21 -21.21
CA CYS A 158 -4.37 -25.42 -22.65
C CYS A 158 -4.97 -26.79 -22.95
N ARG A 159 -6.23 -26.83 -23.40
CA ARG A 159 -6.74 -27.98 -24.14
C ARG A 159 -5.83 -28.12 -25.36
N LYS A 160 -4.98 -29.14 -25.37
CA LYS A 160 -4.28 -29.58 -26.58
C LYS A 160 -5.34 -29.72 -27.66
N LYS A 161 -5.18 -28.96 -28.76
CA LYS A 161 -5.88 -29.24 -30.01
C LYS A 161 -5.27 -30.50 -30.62
#